data_AF-A0A3M1BPP9-F1
#
_entry.id   AF-A0A3M1BPP9-F1
#
_cell.length_a   1.000
_cell.length_b   1.000
_cell.length_c   1.000
_cell.angle_alpha   90.00
_cell.angle_beta   90.00
_cell.angle_gamma   90.00
#
_symmetry.space_group_name_H-M   'P 1'
#
loop_
_entity.id
_entity.type
_entity.pdbx_description
1 polymer ?
#
loop_
_entity_poly.entity_id
_entity_poly.type
_entity_poly.pdbx_seq_one_letter_code
_entity_poly.pdbx_strand_id
1 'polypeptide(L)'
;MGTHRVLEVDTVVFCIGDKVEDDFGLPVQWNAFVKHPEPRFPVAGLSYEAYDPEKEQAVEGVFVAGWSREASSGLVGYARKDGEQGAEAVLQYLETLPAGESSTAVLQRAREAVAQLPHPVVDNQDVVRLAEIEQQKAAELGVEDFKFASNEEMLSALGKQSPAG
;
A
#
# COMPACT_ATOMS: atom_id res chain seq x y z
N MET A 1 41.66 2.43 12.55
CA MET A 1 41.77 0.96 12.67
C MET A 1 40.38 0.42 12.97
N GLY A 2 39.84 -0.46 12.12
CA GLY A 2 38.59 -1.16 12.38
C GLY A 2 38.87 -2.47 13.12
N THR A 3 38.30 -2.64 14.30
CA THR A 3 38.31 -3.92 15.01
C THR A 3 37.22 -4.82 14.45
N HIS A 4 37.57 -6.03 14.06
CA HIS A 4 36.62 -7.04 13.59
C HIS A 4 36.44 -8.15 14.64
N ARG A 5 35.26 -8.77 14.66
CA ARG A 5 34.96 -9.98 15.44
C ARG A 5 34.18 -10.95 14.58
N VAL A 6 34.48 -12.24 14.75
CA VAL A 6 33.78 -13.34 14.08
C VAL A 6 32.73 -13.89 15.03
N LEU A 7 31.54 -14.17 14.53
CA LEU A 7 30.43 -14.82 15.21
C LEU A 7 30.08 -16.08 14.43
N GLU A 8 30.17 -17.25 15.06
CA GLU A 8 29.72 -18.51 14.46
C GLU A 8 28.24 -18.69 14.75
N VAL A 9 27.41 -18.65 13.71
CA VAL A 9 25.95 -18.83 13.77
C VAL A 9 25.47 -19.57 12.53
N ASP A 10 24.41 -20.36 12.69
CA ASP A 10 23.82 -21.12 11.57
C ASP A 10 22.91 -20.24 10.69
N THR A 11 22.29 -19.21 11.27
CA THR A 11 21.36 -18.31 10.58
C THR A 11 21.55 -16.87 11.03
N VAL A 12 21.53 -15.94 10.08
CA VAL A 12 21.49 -14.49 10.31
C VAL A 12 20.25 -13.92 9.62
N VAL A 13 19.44 -13.17 10.35
CA VAL A 13 18.26 -12.47 9.82
C VAL A 13 18.47 -10.96 10.02
N PHE A 14 18.37 -10.19 8.94
CA PHE A 14 18.54 -8.74 8.97
C PHE A 14 17.19 -8.05 9.11
N CYS A 15 16.86 -7.59 10.32
CA CYS A 15 15.67 -6.79 10.61
C CYS A 15 16.02 -5.30 10.65
N ILE A 16 16.53 -4.75 9.55
CA ILE A 16 17.11 -3.39 9.49
C ILE A 16 16.19 -2.34 8.85
N GLY A 17 14.90 -2.64 8.77
CA GLY A 17 13.87 -1.76 8.23
C GLY A 17 13.35 -2.21 6.87
N ASP A 18 12.29 -1.52 6.43
CA ASP A 18 11.56 -1.81 5.20
C ASP A 18 11.87 -0.73 4.15
N LYS A 19 11.58 -1.05 2.89
CA LYS A 19 11.71 -0.13 1.75
C LYS A 19 10.47 -0.24 0.87
N VAL A 20 10.06 0.88 0.27
CA VAL A 20 9.01 0.90 -0.76
C VAL A 20 9.48 0.25 -2.06
N GLU A 21 8.55 -0.31 -2.82
CA GLU A 21 8.83 -0.90 -4.13
C GLU A 21 9.20 0.19 -5.16
N ASP A 22 10.30 -0.03 -5.89
CA ASP A 22 10.81 0.88 -6.93
C ASP A 22 10.08 0.73 -8.26
N ASP A 23 9.50 -0.44 -8.53
CA ASP A 23 8.76 -0.72 -9.78
C ASP A 23 7.30 -0.23 -9.75
N PHE A 24 6.85 0.39 -8.65
CA PHE A 24 5.49 0.94 -8.50
C PHE A 24 5.23 2.19 -9.38
N GLY A 25 6.25 2.69 -10.08
CA GLY A 25 6.12 3.82 -11.02
C GLY A 25 6.20 5.20 -10.37
N LEU A 26 6.60 5.28 -9.10
CA LEU A 26 6.90 6.53 -8.41
C LEU A 26 8.40 6.64 -8.11
N PRO A 27 9.00 7.84 -8.19
CA PRO A 27 10.40 8.04 -7.85
C PRO A 27 10.70 7.62 -6.41
N VAL A 28 11.75 6.81 -6.23
CA VAL A 28 12.22 6.34 -4.92
C VAL A 28 13.61 6.88 -4.67
N GLN A 29 13.84 7.39 -3.47
CA GLN A 29 15.17 7.76 -2.99
C GLN A 29 15.42 7.10 -1.64
N TRP A 30 16.56 6.43 -1.53
CA TRP A 30 16.88 5.55 -0.40
C TRP A 30 15.84 4.43 -0.25
N ASN A 31 14.96 4.54 0.75
CA ASN A 31 13.96 3.52 1.09
C ASN A 31 12.52 4.05 1.00
N ALA A 32 12.30 5.26 0.49
CA ALA A 32 10.99 5.91 0.48
C ALA A 32 10.70 6.60 -0.85
N PHE A 33 9.41 6.79 -1.16
CA PHE A 33 8.99 7.63 -2.27
C PHE A 33 9.47 9.06 -2.04
N VAL A 34 9.87 9.73 -3.12
CA VAL A 34 10.31 11.13 -3.08
C VAL A 34 9.09 12.02 -2.86
N LYS A 35 9.20 12.93 -1.88
CA LYS A 35 8.14 13.88 -1.51
C LYS A 35 8.53 15.28 -1.96
N HIS A 36 7.54 16.11 -2.23
CA HIS A 36 7.78 17.49 -2.67
C HIS A 36 8.57 18.26 -1.60
N PRO A 37 9.75 18.84 -1.92
CA PRO A 37 10.60 19.51 -0.93
C PRO A 37 9.98 20.81 -0.38
N GLU A 38 9.09 21.43 -1.15
CA GLU A 38 8.34 22.63 -0.78
C GLU A 38 6.83 22.32 -0.79
N PRO A 39 6.25 21.80 0.31
CA PRO A 39 4.87 21.31 0.31
C PRO A 39 3.87 22.40 -0.11
N ARG A 40 3.06 22.13 -1.13
CA ARG A 40 1.97 23.01 -1.59
C ARG A 40 0.75 22.87 -0.69
N PHE A 41 0.55 21.67 -0.14
CA PHE A 41 -0.55 21.33 0.78
C PHE A 41 0.00 20.79 2.12
N PRO A 42 0.66 21.63 2.93
CA PRO A 42 1.32 21.18 4.15
C PRO A 42 0.30 20.84 5.24
N VAL A 43 0.45 19.65 5.84
CA VAL A 43 -0.25 19.27 7.07
C VAL A 43 0.79 18.99 8.14
N ALA A 44 0.70 19.71 9.27
CA ALA A 44 1.72 19.71 10.32
C ALA A 44 3.14 20.02 9.82
N GLY A 45 3.27 20.81 8.74
CA GLY A 45 4.55 21.17 8.12
C GLY A 45 5.18 20.06 7.28
N LEU A 46 4.49 18.95 7.04
CA LEU A 46 4.96 17.83 6.24
C LEU A 46 4.40 17.87 4.82
N SER A 47 5.16 17.28 3.90
CA SER A 47 4.74 17.05 2.50
C SER A 47 4.20 15.64 2.31
N TYR A 48 3.02 15.57 1.70
CA TYR A 48 2.35 14.32 1.34
C TYR A 48 2.33 14.11 -0.19
N GLU A 49 2.85 15.06 -0.96
CA GLU A 49 2.81 15.06 -2.42
C GLU A 49 4.00 14.28 -2.98
N ALA A 50 3.75 13.39 -3.94
CA ALA A 50 4.82 12.72 -4.65
C ALA A 50 5.56 13.71 -5.57
N TYR A 51 6.86 13.51 -5.75
CA TYR A 51 7.73 14.43 -6.49
C TYR A 51 8.67 13.69 -7.43
N ASP A 52 8.82 14.23 -8.63
CA ASP A 52 9.77 13.76 -9.64
C ASP A 52 11.04 14.62 -9.58
N PRO A 53 12.14 14.11 -8.99
CA PRO A 53 13.37 14.87 -8.85
C PRO A 53 14.13 15.03 -10.18
N GLU A 54 13.86 14.21 -11.20
CA GLU A 54 14.50 14.36 -12.51
C GLU A 54 13.85 15.50 -13.31
N LYS A 55 12.54 15.66 -13.18
CA LYS A 55 11.77 16.73 -13.82
C LYS A 55 11.57 17.96 -12.95
N GLU A 56 12.05 17.91 -11.71
CA GLU A 56 11.92 18.94 -10.68
C GLU A 56 10.46 19.41 -10.44
N GLN A 57 9.50 18.49 -10.54
CA GLN A 57 8.07 18.84 -10.46
C GLN A 57 7.26 17.85 -9.62
N ALA A 58 6.13 18.32 -9.09
CA ALA A 58 5.15 17.45 -8.45
C ALA A 58 4.62 16.39 -9.42
N VAL A 59 4.39 15.18 -8.91
CA VAL A 59 3.57 14.18 -9.60
C VAL A 59 2.11 14.54 -9.31
N GLU A 60 1.53 15.31 -10.23
CA GLU A 60 0.24 15.96 -9.99
C GLU A 60 -0.88 14.97 -9.65
N GLY A 61 -1.64 15.29 -8.59
CA GLY A 61 -2.74 14.45 -8.10
C GLY A 61 -2.30 13.18 -7.35
N VAL A 62 -1.00 12.98 -7.08
CA VAL A 62 -0.49 11.81 -6.36
C VAL A 62 0.02 12.19 -4.97
N PHE A 63 -0.51 11.50 -3.97
CA PHE A 63 -0.18 11.68 -2.57
C PHE A 63 0.23 10.35 -1.93
N VAL A 64 1.16 10.39 -0.99
CA VAL A 64 1.67 9.23 -0.24
C VAL A 64 1.45 9.45 1.26
N ALA A 65 0.98 8.42 1.96
CA ALA A 65 0.68 8.48 3.39
C ALA A 65 0.92 7.13 4.09
N GLY A 66 0.95 7.15 5.42
CA GLY A 66 1.31 5.98 6.23
C GLY A 66 2.76 5.56 5.99
N TRP A 67 3.03 4.26 6.07
CA TRP A 67 4.38 3.73 5.87
C TRP A 67 4.92 3.91 4.44
N SER A 68 4.05 4.15 3.44
CA SER A 68 4.52 4.50 2.09
C SER A 68 5.22 5.87 2.05
N ARG A 69 4.81 6.81 2.92
CA ARG A 69 5.43 8.13 3.06
C ARG A 69 6.67 8.08 3.95
N GLU A 70 6.53 7.39 5.09
CA GLU A 70 7.50 7.34 6.18
C GLU A 70 7.63 5.90 6.74
N ALA A 71 8.37 5.06 6.00
CA ALA A 71 8.63 3.67 6.39
C ALA A 71 9.40 3.58 7.71
N SER A 72 9.19 2.49 8.45
CA SER A 72 9.95 2.12 9.65
C SER A 72 9.97 3.18 10.78
N SER A 73 9.01 4.11 10.80
CA SER A 73 8.95 5.23 11.75
C SER A 73 8.11 4.98 13.01
N GLY A 74 7.42 3.83 13.14
CA GLY A 74 6.85 3.42 14.41
C GLY A 74 5.54 2.63 14.38
N LEU A 75 4.97 2.50 15.58
CA LEU A 75 3.72 1.82 15.92
C LEU A 75 2.57 2.18 14.98
N VAL A 76 1.61 1.26 14.82
CA VAL A 76 0.41 1.41 13.98
C VAL A 76 -0.33 2.74 14.17
N GLY A 77 -0.33 3.29 15.40
CA GLY A 77 -0.94 4.59 15.70
C GLY A 77 -0.31 5.79 14.96
N TYR A 78 1.00 5.75 14.72
CA TYR A 78 1.68 6.81 13.94
C TYR A 78 1.31 6.73 12.47
N ALA A 79 1.27 5.52 11.89
CA ALA A 79 0.83 5.33 10.51
C ALA A 79 -0.62 5.77 10.30
N ARG A 80 -1.51 5.52 11.27
CA ARG A 80 -2.88 6.02 11.25
C ARG A 80 -2.93 7.55 11.23
N LYS A 81 -2.24 8.20 12.16
CA LYS A 81 -2.18 9.67 12.23
C LYS A 81 -1.66 10.26 10.92
N ASP A 82 -0.62 9.65 10.36
CA ASP A 82 -0.05 10.04 9.07
C ASP A 82 -1.06 9.89 7.92
N GLY A 83 -1.81 8.79 7.91
CA GLY A 83 -2.90 8.56 6.95
C GLY A 83 -4.01 9.63 7.04
N GLU A 84 -4.41 9.99 8.26
CA GLU A 84 -5.41 11.06 8.49
C GLU A 84 -4.90 12.42 7.98
N GLN A 85 -3.62 12.74 8.22
CA GLN A 85 -2.99 13.97 7.72
C GLN A 85 -2.81 13.97 6.19
N GLY A 86 -2.48 12.82 5.60
CA GLY A 86 -2.41 12.68 4.14
C GLY A 86 -3.77 12.88 3.47
N ALA A 87 -4.85 12.37 4.08
CA ALA A 87 -6.21 12.63 3.61
C ALA A 87 -6.57 14.12 3.69
N GLU A 88 -6.15 14.82 4.75
CA GLU A 88 -6.32 16.28 4.86
C GLU A 88 -5.58 17.03 3.74
N ALA A 89 -4.34 16.65 3.42
CA ALA A 89 -3.59 17.25 2.32
C ALA A 89 -4.28 17.04 0.96
N VAL A 90 -4.85 15.85 0.72
CA VAL A 90 -5.65 15.56 -0.48
C VAL A 90 -6.89 16.46 -0.54
N LEU A 91 -7.59 16.68 0.58
CA LEU A 91 -8.75 17.56 0.62
C LEU A 91 -8.38 19.01 0.27
N GLN A 92 -7.29 19.53 0.83
CA GLN A 92 -6.77 20.87 0.49
C GLN A 92 -6.46 20.99 -1.02
N TYR A 93 -5.88 19.95 -1.61
CA TYR A 93 -5.64 19.90 -3.05
C TYR A 93 -6.94 19.92 -3.86
N LEU A 94 -7.92 19.09 -3.49
CA LEU A 94 -9.21 19.02 -4.18
C LEU A 94 -9.98 20.35 -4.14
N GLU A 95 -9.84 21.15 -3.07
CA GLU A 95 -10.43 22.49 -2.97
C GLU A 95 -9.88 23.47 -4.02
N THR A 96 -8.68 23.23 -4.55
CA THR A 96 -8.10 24.07 -5.61
C THR A 96 -8.60 23.70 -7.01
N LEU A 97 -9.23 22.54 -7.16
CA LEU A 97 -9.67 22.03 -8.45
C LEU A 97 -11.10 22.47 -8.77
N PRO A 98 -11.44 22.63 -10.07
CA PRO A 98 -12.83 22.82 -10.47
C PRO A 98 -13.68 21.59 -10.13
N ALA A 99 -14.99 21.80 -9.98
CA ALA A 99 -15.94 20.71 -9.81
C ALA A 99 -15.79 19.67 -10.93
N GLY A 100 -15.61 18.41 -10.54
CA GLY A 100 -15.41 17.30 -11.47
C GLY A 100 -16.70 16.81 -12.13
N GLU A 101 -16.54 15.76 -12.95
CA GLU A 101 -17.66 15.02 -13.53
C GLU A 101 -18.56 14.37 -12.46
N SER A 102 -19.75 13.92 -12.87
CA SER A 102 -20.64 13.13 -12.03
C SER A 102 -19.92 11.91 -11.44
N SER A 103 -19.92 11.78 -10.12
CA SER A 103 -19.28 10.68 -9.38
C SER A 103 -19.75 9.31 -9.87
N THR A 104 -21.02 9.18 -10.26
CA THR A 104 -21.58 7.94 -10.82
C THR A 104 -20.86 7.50 -12.09
N ALA A 105 -20.59 8.43 -13.01
CA ALA A 105 -19.93 8.10 -14.28
C ALA A 105 -18.46 7.71 -14.05
N VAL A 106 -17.75 8.42 -13.16
CA VAL A 106 -16.37 8.12 -12.80
C VAL A 106 -16.27 6.73 -12.15
N LEU A 107 -17.13 6.43 -11.18
CA LEU A 107 -17.16 5.14 -10.50
C LEU A 107 -17.48 3.98 -11.44
N GLN A 108 -18.38 4.19 -12.40
CA GLN A 108 -18.70 3.16 -13.40
C GLN A 108 -17.49 2.84 -14.27
N ARG A 109 -16.80 3.86 -14.79
CA ARG A 109 -15.58 3.65 -15.60
C ARG A 109 -14.47 2.96 -14.80
N ALA A 110 -14.30 3.33 -13.53
CA ALA A 110 -13.32 2.69 -12.65
C ALA A 110 -13.63 1.21 -12.44
N ARG A 111 -14.90 0.86 -12.20
CA ARG A 111 -15.33 -0.54 -12.06
C ARG A 111 -15.12 -1.33 -13.34
N GLU A 112 -15.45 -0.75 -14.50
CA GLU A 112 -15.22 -1.37 -15.80
C GLU A 112 -13.73 -1.62 -16.04
N ALA A 113 -12.88 -0.63 -15.77
CA ALA A 113 -11.43 -0.78 -15.90
C ALA A 113 -10.87 -1.89 -15.00
N VAL A 114 -11.30 -1.94 -13.74
CA VAL A 114 -10.89 -2.99 -12.79
C VAL A 114 -11.38 -4.37 -13.24
N ALA A 115 -12.59 -4.48 -13.79
CA ALA A 115 -13.14 -5.73 -14.28
C ALA A 115 -12.44 -6.25 -15.55
N GLN A 116 -11.73 -5.39 -16.30
CA GLN A 116 -10.94 -5.77 -17.47
C GLN A 116 -9.49 -6.13 -17.15
N LEU A 117 -9.08 -6.08 -15.87
CA LEU A 117 -7.75 -6.50 -15.48
C LEU A 117 -7.55 -8.00 -15.78
N PRO A 118 -6.35 -8.41 -16.19
CA PRO A 118 -6.08 -9.83 -16.49
C PRO A 118 -6.04 -10.71 -15.24
N HIS A 119 -6.17 -10.12 -14.04
CA HIS A 119 -6.10 -10.80 -12.76
C HIS A 119 -7.49 -10.82 -12.09
N PRO A 120 -7.82 -11.88 -11.34
CA PRO A 120 -9.07 -11.95 -10.59
C PRO A 120 -9.20 -10.80 -9.60
N VAL A 121 -10.35 -10.13 -9.64
CA VAL A 121 -10.68 -9.08 -8.67
C VAL A 121 -11.28 -9.73 -7.43
N VAL A 122 -10.71 -9.40 -6.27
CA VAL A 122 -11.23 -9.75 -4.94
C VAL A 122 -11.90 -8.51 -4.37
N ASP A 123 -13.21 -8.58 -4.15
CA ASP A 123 -13.96 -7.50 -3.54
C ASP A 123 -14.19 -7.70 -2.03
N ASN A 124 -14.87 -6.75 -1.40
CA ASN A 124 -15.15 -6.83 0.04
C ASN A 124 -16.01 -8.05 0.42
N GLN A 125 -16.91 -8.51 -0.45
CA GLN A 125 -17.72 -9.70 -0.17
C GLN A 125 -16.87 -10.97 -0.23
N ASP A 126 -15.93 -11.01 -1.17
CA ASP A 126 -14.95 -12.10 -1.26
C ASP A 126 -14.07 -12.16 0.00
N VAL A 127 -13.60 -11.02 0.52
CA VAL A 127 -12.80 -10.97 1.76
C VAL A 127 -13.57 -11.55 2.95
N VAL A 128 -14.85 -11.19 3.10
CA VAL A 128 -15.70 -11.73 4.17
C VAL A 128 -15.87 -13.25 4.01
N ARG A 129 -16.16 -13.71 2.79
CA ARG A 129 -16.29 -15.15 2.49
C ARG A 129 -14.98 -15.91 2.77
N LEU A 130 -13.84 -15.35 2.40
CA LEU A 130 -12.55 -16.00 2.64
C LEU A 130 -12.31 -16.17 4.15
N ALA A 131 -12.61 -15.15 4.95
CA ALA A 131 -12.50 -15.22 6.40
C ALA A 131 -13.43 -16.28 7.02
N GLU A 132 -14.64 -16.45 6.49
CA GLU A 132 -15.55 -17.53 6.91
C GLU A 132 -15.00 -18.92 6.58
N ILE A 133 -14.41 -19.09 5.39
CA ILE A 133 -13.77 -20.36 4.98
C ILE A 133 -12.56 -20.66 5.88
N GLU A 134 -11.73 -19.66 6.18
CA GLU A 134 -10.59 -19.80 7.09
C GLU A 134 -11.03 -20.23 8.49
N GLN A 135 -12.09 -19.63 9.04
CA GLN A 135 -12.63 -20.03 10.34
C GLN A 135 -13.17 -21.48 10.34
N GLN A 136 -13.85 -21.90 9.27
CA GLN A 136 -14.32 -23.28 9.13
C GLN A 136 -13.13 -24.26 9.14
N LYS A 137 -12.08 -23.97 8.38
CA LYS A 137 -10.86 -24.78 8.36
C LYS A 137 -10.14 -24.82 9.70
N ALA A 138 -10.06 -23.69 10.39
CA ALA A 138 -9.48 -23.64 11.73
C ALA A 138 -10.22 -24.57 12.69
N ALA A 139 -11.56 -24.56 12.64
CA ALA A 139 -12.41 -25.45 13.43
C ALA A 139 -12.24 -26.94 13.07
N GLU A 140 -12.16 -27.27 11.77
CA GLU A 140 -11.92 -28.64 11.29
C GLU A 140 -10.56 -29.20 11.72
N LEU A 141 -9.54 -28.35 11.71
CA LEU A 141 -8.17 -28.71 12.10
C LEU A 141 -7.94 -28.63 13.62
N GLY A 142 -8.89 -28.06 14.38
CA GLY A 142 -8.75 -27.85 15.82
C GLY A 142 -7.67 -26.84 16.20
N VAL A 143 -7.44 -25.83 15.35
CA VAL A 143 -6.45 -24.75 15.56
C VAL A 143 -7.13 -23.41 15.82
N GLU A 144 -6.41 -22.47 16.41
CA GLU A 144 -6.93 -21.13 16.74
C GLU A 144 -7.19 -20.27 15.49
N ASP A 145 -6.30 -20.34 14.51
CA ASP A 145 -6.41 -19.61 13.24
C ASP A 145 -5.86 -20.46 12.10
N PHE A 146 -6.40 -20.25 10.90
CA PHE A 146 -5.95 -20.87 9.67
C PHE A 146 -5.78 -19.79 8.60
N LYS A 147 -4.62 -19.77 7.95
CA LYS A 147 -4.36 -18.95 6.77
C LYS A 147 -3.89 -19.84 5.63
N PHE A 148 -4.38 -19.53 4.44
CA PHE A 148 -3.87 -20.14 3.22
C PHE A 148 -2.41 -19.74 2.99
N ALA A 149 -1.62 -20.67 2.45
CA ALA A 149 -0.19 -20.44 2.26
C ALA A 149 0.15 -19.71 0.96
N SER A 150 -0.83 -19.58 0.05
CA SER A 150 -0.64 -18.99 -1.27
C SER A 150 -1.87 -18.25 -1.79
N ASN A 151 -1.65 -17.36 -2.76
CA ASN A 151 -2.71 -16.63 -3.44
C ASN A 151 -3.63 -17.57 -4.24
N GLU A 152 -3.05 -18.59 -4.86
CA GLU A 152 -3.76 -19.60 -5.66
C GLU A 152 -4.78 -20.37 -4.82
N GLU A 153 -4.40 -20.76 -3.60
CA GLU A 153 -5.31 -21.44 -2.68
C GLU A 153 -6.45 -20.53 -2.21
N MET A 154 -6.15 -19.26 -1.90
CA MET A 154 -7.19 -18.27 -1.53
C MET A 154 -8.18 -18.06 -2.68
N LEU A 155 -7.68 -17.86 -3.91
CA LEU A 155 -8.51 -17.68 -5.10
C LEU A 155 -9.35 -18.92 -5.38
N SER A 156 -8.74 -20.12 -5.30
CA SER A 156 -9.45 -21.39 -5.49
C SER A 156 -10.55 -21.58 -4.44
N ALA A 157 -10.31 -21.21 -3.18
CA ALA A 157 -11.31 -21.29 -2.13
C ALA A 157 -12.51 -20.35 -2.39
N LEU A 158 -12.25 -19.21 -3.03
CA LEU A 158 -13.27 -18.27 -3.48
C LEU A 158 -13.93 -18.65 -4.81
N GLY A 159 -13.53 -19.75 -5.43
CA GLY A 159 -14.03 -20.18 -6.74
C GLY A 159 -13.55 -19.27 -7.90
N LYS A 160 -12.44 -18.56 -7.71
CA LYS A 160 -11.81 -17.70 -8.72
C LYS A 160 -10.63 -18.44 -9.35
N GLN A 161 -10.47 -18.31 -10.67
CA GLN A 161 -9.34 -18.91 -11.39
C GLN A 161 -8.12 -18.01 -11.31
N SER A 162 -6.97 -18.52 -10.88
CA SER A 162 -5.71 -17.80 -11.02
C SER A 162 -5.44 -17.48 -12.50
N PRO A 163 -4.80 -16.34 -12.82
CA PRO A 163 -4.41 -16.05 -14.19
C PRO A 163 -3.50 -17.19 -14.71
N ALA A 164 -3.69 -17.57 -15.98
CA ALA A 164 -2.71 -18.44 -16.64
C ALA A 164 -1.37 -17.68 -16.68
N GLY A 165 -0.33 -18.26 -16.08
CA GLY A 165 1.01 -17.68 -16.01
C GLY A 165 1.69 -17.54 -17.36
#